data_AF-A0A4S1E3W0-F1
#
_entry.id   AF-A0A4S1E3W0-F1
#
_cell.length_a   1.000
_cell.length_b   1.000
_cell.length_c   1.000
_cell.angle_alpha   90.00
_cell.angle_beta   90.00
_cell.angle_gamma   90.00
#
_symmetry.space_group_name_H-M   'P 1'
#
loop_
_entity.id
_entity.type
_entity.pdbx_description
1 polymer ?
#
loop_
_entity_poly.entity_id
_entity_poly.type
_entity_poly.pdbx_seq_one_letter_code
_entity_poly.pdbx_strand_id
1 'polypeptide(L)'
;MLTHAPKLDNLALMEALHTNVFYVGAIGSRRNNQDRRERLMQHFDLTAEQLNKLRGPIGIYIGSKTPAEIAISLMAEVIAIKNGLVLPNNMQVAYAKERLAQQAA
;
A
#
# COMPACT_ATOMS: atom_id res chain seq x y z
N MET A 1 5.48 5.48 1.40
CA MET A 1 6.13 6.79 1.15
C MET A 1 5.17 7.94 1.44
N LEU A 2 5.73 9.05 1.95
CA LEU A 2 5.01 10.20 2.52
C LEU A 2 5.39 11.53 1.83
N THR A 3 6.35 11.54 0.91
CA THR A 3 7.00 12.76 0.40
C THR A 3 6.12 13.60 -0.52
N HIS A 4 4.93 13.11 -0.92
CA HIS A 4 3.99 13.76 -1.85
C HIS A 4 4.62 14.21 -3.20
N ALA A 5 5.87 13.82 -3.48
CA ALA A 5 6.63 14.13 -4.67
C ALA A 5 6.73 12.88 -5.55
N PRO A 6 5.87 12.71 -6.56
CA PRO A 6 5.72 11.43 -7.27
C PRO A 6 7.01 10.88 -7.90
N LYS A 7 7.92 11.76 -8.35
CA LYS A 7 9.19 11.33 -8.96
C LYS A 7 10.14 10.71 -7.93
N LEU A 8 10.37 11.40 -6.80
CA LEU A 8 11.20 10.89 -5.71
C LEU A 8 10.58 9.61 -5.12
N ASP A 9 9.25 9.60 -5.03
CA ASP A 9 8.49 8.45 -4.58
C ASP A 9 8.73 7.20 -5.41
N ASN A 10 8.73 7.34 -6.73
CA ASN A 10 8.88 6.19 -7.61
C ASN A 10 10.31 5.64 -7.58
N LEU A 11 11.33 6.52 -7.48
CA LEU A 11 12.72 6.09 -7.41
C LEU A 11 13.00 5.28 -6.14
N ALA A 12 12.56 5.76 -4.97
CA ALA A 12 12.75 5.04 -3.72
C ALA A 12 11.95 3.73 -3.67
N LEU A 13 10.75 3.69 -4.27
CA LEU A 13 9.99 2.45 -4.38
C LEU A 13 10.64 1.45 -5.33
N MET A 14 11.14 1.90 -6.48
CA MET A 14 11.86 1.04 -7.42
C MET A 14 13.08 0.40 -6.74
N GLU A 15 13.90 1.20 -6.06
CA GLU A 15 15.07 0.67 -5.34
C GLU A 15 14.66 -0.33 -4.25
N ALA A 16 13.64 0.01 -3.44
CA ALA A 16 13.16 -0.89 -2.40
C ALA A 16 12.64 -2.22 -2.99
N LEU A 17 11.93 -2.19 -4.12
CA LEU A 17 11.35 -3.40 -4.74
C LEU A 17 12.41 -4.32 -5.38
N HIS A 18 13.61 -3.82 -5.66
CA HIS A 18 14.77 -4.63 -6.09
C HIS A 18 15.46 -5.36 -4.93
N THR A 19 15.19 -4.96 -3.69
CA THR A 19 15.82 -5.55 -2.51
C THR A 19 14.95 -6.61 -1.83
N ASN A 20 15.54 -7.37 -0.90
CA ASN A 20 14.80 -8.33 -0.07
C ASN A 20 14.22 -7.66 1.20
N VAL A 21 13.51 -6.55 1.04
CA VAL A 21 12.85 -5.85 2.15
C VAL A 21 11.65 -6.65 2.66
N PHE A 22 11.49 -6.69 3.97
CA PHE A 22 10.35 -7.38 4.60
C PHE A 22 9.00 -6.66 4.38
N TYR A 23 9.05 -5.34 4.12
CA TYR A 23 7.86 -4.52 3.92
C TYR A 23 8.16 -3.33 3.02
N VAL A 24 7.30 -3.11 2.01
CA VAL A 24 7.32 -1.94 1.14
C VAL A 24 5.89 -1.53 0.84
N GLY A 25 5.58 -0.25 1.03
CA GLY A 25 4.21 0.21 0.86
C GLY A 25 4.03 1.71 0.69
N ALA A 26 2.90 2.06 0.09
CA ALA A 26 2.52 3.42 -0.25
C ALA A 26 1.19 3.85 0.38
N ILE A 27 1.20 5.07 0.93
CA ILE A 27 -0.03 5.76 1.33
C ILE A 27 -0.64 6.39 0.08
N GLY A 28 -1.96 6.48 0.05
CA GLY A 28 -2.69 7.18 -1.00
C GLY A 28 -4.11 6.66 -1.13
N SER A 29 -4.91 7.34 -1.96
CA SER A 29 -6.20 6.80 -2.39
C SER A 29 -6.00 5.49 -3.17
N ARG A 30 -7.09 4.73 -3.37
CA ARG A 30 -7.05 3.54 -4.23
C ARG A 30 -6.58 3.88 -5.64
N ARG A 31 -7.15 4.95 -6.22
CA ARG A 31 -6.78 5.47 -7.54
C ARG A 31 -5.28 5.80 -7.61
N ASN A 32 -4.77 6.57 -6.64
CA ASN A 32 -3.35 6.94 -6.63
C ASN A 32 -2.42 5.72 -6.50
N ASN A 33 -2.86 4.64 -5.84
CA ASN A 33 -2.10 3.40 -5.76
C ASN A 33 -2.11 2.64 -7.09
N GLN A 34 -3.25 2.59 -7.78
CA GLN A 34 -3.34 2.00 -9.11
C GLN A 34 -2.47 2.76 -10.12
N ASP A 35 -2.63 4.08 -10.20
CA ASP A 35 -1.81 4.94 -11.06
C ASP A 35 -0.31 4.81 -10.73
N ARG A 36 0.04 4.58 -9.45
CA ARG A 36 1.43 4.34 -9.03
C ARG A 36 1.95 3.00 -9.54
N ARG A 37 1.17 1.93 -9.45
CA ARG A 37 1.55 0.61 -9.99
C ARG A 37 1.76 0.66 -11.49
N GLU A 38 0.85 1.32 -12.22
CA GLU A 38 0.95 1.47 -13.66
C GLU A 38 2.21 2.22 -14.07
N ARG A 39 2.50 3.37 -13.44
CA ARG A 39 3.75 4.11 -13.69
C ARG A 39 5.00 3.29 -13.37
N LEU A 40 4.98 2.55 -12.27
CA LEU A 40 6.12 1.71 -11.86
C LEU A 40 6.36 0.57 -12.86
N MET A 41 5.29 -0.03 -13.39
CA MET A 41 5.38 -1.05 -14.43
C MET A 41 5.86 -0.49 -15.77
N GLN A 42 5.39 0.69 -16.17
CA GLN A 42 5.68 1.28 -17.48
C GLN A 42 7.07 1.92 -17.60
N HIS A 43 7.61 2.47 -16.50
CA HIS A 43 8.80 3.31 -16.55
C HIS A 43 10.02 2.74 -15.84
N PHE A 44 9.89 1.63 -15.14
CA PHE A 44 10.93 1.13 -14.25
C PHE A 44 11.19 -0.38 -14.37
N ASP A 45 10.68 -1.02 -15.43
CA ASP A 45 10.91 -2.44 -15.78
C ASP A 45 10.66 -3.44 -14.62
N LEU A 46 9.79 -3.06 -13.67
CA LEU A 46 9.45 -3.90 -12.54
C LEU A 46 8.57 -5.07 -13.00
N THR A 47 8.95 -6.28 -12.60
CA THR A 47 8.14 -7.47 -12.88
C THR A 47 6.85 -7.45 -12.08
N ALA A 48 5.85 -8.21 -12.53
CA ALA A 48 4.61 -8.39 -11.78
C ALA A 48 4.86 -8.94 -10.36
N GLU A 49 5.87 -9.81 -10.20
CA GLU A 49 6.25 -10.36 -8.90
C GLU A 49 6.82 -9.30 -7.96
N GLN A 50 7.69 -8.43 -8.47
CA GLN A 50 8.21 -7.30 -7.69
C GLN A 50 7.08 -6.35 -7.30
N LEU A 51 6.20 -5.99 -8.24
CA LEU A 51 5.04 -5.13 -7.97
C LEU A 51 4.05 -5.73 -6.97
N ASN A 52 3.92 -7.06 -6.91
CA ASN A 52 3.09 -7.73 -5.91
C ASN A 52 3.61 -7.54 -4.47
N LYS A 53 4.90 -7.24 -4.29
CA LYS A 53 5.46 -6.87 -2.97
C LYS A 53 5.02 -5.48 -2.52
N LEU A 54 4.68 -4.58 -3.45
CA LEU A 54 4.21 -3.24 -3.14
C LEU A 54 2.81 -3.27 -2.54
N ARG A 55 2.69 -2.92 -1.25
CA ARG A 55 1.40 -2.77 -0.57
C ARG A 55 0.85 -1.36 -0.75
N GLY A 56 -0.48 -1.25 -0.88
CA GLY A 56 -1.09 0.05 -1.14
C GLY A 56 -2.59 0.00 -1.45
N PRO A 57 -3.42 0.84 -0.79
CA PRO A 57 -3.09 1.72 0.34
C PRO A 57 -2.71 0.91 1.57
N ILE A 58 -1.63 1.33 2.24
CA ILE A 58 -1.13 0.65 3.45
C ILE A 58 -2.05 0.83 4.67
N GLY A 59 -1.96 -0.13 5.58
CA GLY A 59 -2.69 -0.19 6.84
C GLY A 59 -3.79 -1.26 6.89
N ILE A 60 -4.19 -1.63 8.10
CA ILE A 60 -5.36 -2.46 8.40
C ILE A 60 -6.61 -1.58 8.47
N TYR A 61 -7.68 -1.97 7.80
CA TYR A 61 -8.92 -1.22 7.81
C TYR A 61 -9.55 -1.22 9.21
N ILE A 62 -9.53 -0.05 9.85
CA ILE A 62 -10.17 0.21 11.15
C ILE A 62 -11.11 1.41 11.12
N GLY A 63 -11.47 1.89 9.91
CA GLY A 63 -12.31 3.08 9.75
C GLY A 63 -11.61 4.41 10.06
N SER A 64 -10.27 4.46 9.97
CA SER A 64 -9.45 5.63 10.29
C SER A 64 -9.90 6.90 9.54
N LYS A 65 -10.02 8.01 10.27
CA LYS A 65 -10.34 9.36 9.80
C LYS A 65 -9.25 10.36 10.16
N THR A 66 -8.55 10.15 11.25
CA THR A 66 -7.50 11.05 11.74
C THR A 66 -6.09 10.54 11.40
N PRO A 67 -5.07 11.41 11.34
CA PRO A 67 -3.69 10.99 11.15
C PRO A 67 -3.21 9.97 12.20
N ALA A 68 -3.63 10.11 13.46
CA ALA A 68 -3.27 9.18 14.52
C ALA A 68 -3.85 7.78 14.29
N GLU A 69 -5.13 7.70 13.88
CA GLU A 69 -5.77 6.42 13.53
C GLU A 69 -5.13 5.78 12.29
N ILE A 70 -4.69 6.59 11.31
CA ILE A 70 -3.97 6.09 10.13
C ILE A 70 -2.60 5.53 10.54
N ALA A 71 -1.89 6.20 11.45
CA ALA A 71 -0.61 5.72 11.96
C ALA A 71 -0.76 4.38 12.69
N ILE A 72 -1.78 4.23 13.54
CA ILE A 72 -2.08 2.96 14.24
C ILE A 72 -2.40 1.85 13.23
N SER A 73 -3.28 2.14 12.26
CA SER A 73 -3.63 1.22 11.16
C SER A 73 -2.40 0.70 10.40
N LEU A 74 -1.49 1.60 10.06
CA LEU A 74 -0.21 1.28 9.40
C LEU A 74 0.70 0.43 10.29
N MET A 75 0.93 0.86 11.53
CA MET A 75 1.83 0.17 12.44
C MET A 75 1.34 -1.25 12.75
N ALA A 76 0.02 -1.44 12.85
CA ALA A 76 -0.59 -2.76 13.01
C ALA A 76 -0.31 -3.66 11.78
N GLU A 77 -0.41 -3.14 10.55
CA GLU A 77 -0.05 -3.88 9.34
C GLU A 77 1.43 -4.30 9.36
N VAL A 78 2.33 -3.34 9.64
CA VAL A 78 3.78 -3.58 9.64
C VAL A 78 4.17 -4.64 10.66
N ILE A 79 3.64 -4.57 11.89
CA ILE A 79 3.92 -5.55 12.94
C ILE A 79 3.37 -6.93 12.57
N ALA A 80 2.15 -7.00 12.02
CA ALA A 80 1.55 -8.26 11.60
C ALA A 80 2.43 -8.98 10.57
N ILE A 81 2.89 -8.26 9.54
CA ILE A 81 3.76 -8.82 8.48
C ILE A 81 5.13 -9.19 9.04
N LYS A 82 5.73 -8.34 9.88
CA LYS A 82 7.00 -8.65 10.57
C LYS A 82 6.89 -9.98 11.34
N ASN A 83 5.75 -10.26 11.94
CA ASN A 83 5.49 -11.48 12.71
C ASN A 83 5.02 -12.67 11.83
N GLY A 84 5.03 -12.54 10.50
CA GLY A 84 4.68 -13.62 9.58
C GLY A 84 3.17 -13.84 9.38
N LEU A 85 2.32 -12.90 9.82
CA LEU A 85 0.88 -13.01 9.59
C LEU A 85 0.51 -12.66 8.15
N VAL A 86 -0.33 -13.50 7.55
CA VAL A 86 -1.01 -13.19 6.30
C VAL A 86 -2.32 -12.49 6.62
N LEU A 87 -2.40 -11.20 6.31
CA LEU A 87 -3.62 -10.42 6.53
C LEU A 87 -4.69 -10.81 5.50
N PRO A 88 -5.92 -11.13 5.94
CA PRO A 88 -7.00 -11.45 5.02
C PRO A 88 -7.39 -10.22 4.19
N ASN A 89 -7.88 -10.46 2.96
CA ASN A 89 -8.19 -9.38 2.01
C ASN A 89 -9.24 -8.38 2.55
N ASN A 90 -10.17 -8.84 3.39
CA ASN A 90 -11.18 -7.99 4.01
C ASN A 90 -10.62 -6.96 5.01
N MET A 91 -9.40 -7.17 5.52
CA MET A 91 -8.71 -6.22 6.38
C MET A 91 -7.91 -5.19 5.60
N GLN A 92 -7.73 -5.35 4.29
CA GLN A 92 -7.01 -4.36 3.48
C GLN A 92 -7.87 -3.10 3.27
N VAL A 93 -7.27 -1.93 3.44
CA VAL A 93 -7.97 -0.63 3.33
C VAL A 93 -8.65 -0.45 1.98
N ALA A 94 -8.03 -0.88 0.87
CA ALA A 94 -8.63 -0.79 -0.47
C ALA A 94 -9.93 -1.58 -0.56
N TYR A 95 -9.86 -2.87 -0.25
CA TYR A 95 -10.97 -3.82 -0.39
C TYR A 95 -12.13 -3.49 0.55
N ALA A 96 -11.85 -3.18 1.82
CA ALA A 96 -12.89 -2.82 2.78
C ALA A 96 -13.66 -1.57 2.34
N LYS A 97 -12.96 -0.54 1.86
CA LYS A 97 -13.61 0.68 1.34
C LYS A 97 -14.35 0.47 0.02
N GLU A 98 -13.99 -0.54 -0.77
CA GLU A 98 -14.70 -0.89 -2.00
C GLU A 98 -16.02 -1.58 -1.67
N ARG A 99 -16.00 -2.54 -0.75
CA ARG A 99 -17.21 -3.22 -0.26
C ARG A 99 -18.22 -2.26 0.35
N LEU A 100 -17.77 -1.31 1.16
CA LEU A 100 -18.67 -0.32 1.76
C LEU A 100 -19.32 0.59 0.71
N ALA A 101 -18.60 0.93 -0.35
CA ALA A 101 -19.15 1.73 -1.45
C ALA A 101 -20.22 0.93 -2.23
N GLN A 102 -20.02 -0.37 -2.43
CA GLN A 102 -20.99 -1.25 -3.10
C GLN A 102 -22.25 -1.50 -2.27
N GLN A 103 -22.16 -1.47 -0.93
CA GLN A 103 -23.31 -1.63 -0.03
C GLN A 103 -24.17 -0.38 0.13
N ALA A 104 -23.63 0.79 -0.22
CA ALA A 104 -24.31 2.08 -0.12
C ALA A 104 -24.98 2.51 -1.43
N ALA A 105 -24.88 1.69 -2.49
CA ALA A 105 -25.49 1.90 -3.80
C ALA A 105 -26.70 0.96 -3.96
#